data_AF-A0A4U6UNK1-F1
#
_entry.id   AF-A0A4U6UNK1-F1
#
_cell.length_a   1.000
_cell.length_b   1.000
_cell.length_c   1.000
_cell.angle_alpha   90.00
_cell.angle_beta   90.00
_cell.angle_gamma   90.00
#
_symmetry.space_group_name_H-M   'P 1'
#
loop_
_entity.id
_entity.type
_entity.pdbx_description
1 polymer ?
#
loop_
_entity_poly.entity_id
_entity_poly.type
_entity_poly.pdbx_seq_one_letter_code
_entity_poly.pdbx_strand_id
1 'polypeptide(L)'
;MARRPTMARRPRKRRRRNAAAGLGPDCFSNLNEDLLRYILSRLSTRSAATLAAVSRHFRKEIPRLLERVDSLTLNEPDIPANGPHIQILRATPPILLRRLALAPHRAIPPSAFRRVLNDVAQHGVSELSFRLARRARVPKNVLSLKSLSVLSLDTCAVPPWSDVACPCLRTLRLHRVAIHQEIINKILASASCLDTLEMVYCTGLGTGKAGSCTVESSSVRNLVFRPTLKLEQITIRAPALRTVTLYTRGKVKRLELVPAPDVRKAYLHIAKPRTVMESFRVRPLLDAGVRLECLTLRGHAIKVLSSEYEDIPKLTVMFQDLRILSVSLDLSSVQETGFMLKLLESCPNLQKFSLSAAKTYKALPSSTNLKERLASISCLTSLVQFKFCGFKPQEFQNELMVFLLTRGKKLKKVGVEFDKSQVDAVKMILSVRRAHIERISTKYASHHMEMEFF
;
A
#
# COMPACT_ATOMS: atom_id res chain seq x y z
N MET A 1 -8.95 -78.70 -14.89
CA MET A 1 -9.00 -77.28 -14.48
C MET A 1 -8.27 -76.44 -15.51
N ALA A 2 -9.01 -75.62 -16.26
CA ALA A 2 -8.59 -75.00 -17.50
C ALA A 2 -7.78 -73.69 -17.31
N ARG A 3 -6.70 -73.54 -18.08
CA ARG A 3 -5.86 -72.34 -18.20
C ARG A 3 -6.67 -71.20 -18.84
N ARG A 4 -6.66 -70.01 -18.22
CA ARG A 4 -7.20 -68.77 -18.81
C ARG A 4 -6.14 -68.05 -19.66
N PRO A 5 -6.51 -67.44 -20.79
CA PRO A 5 -5.57 -66.80 -21.71
C PRO A 5 -5.26 -65.34 -21.33
N THR A 6 -4.02 -64.93 -21.62
CA THR A 6 -3.49 -63.57 -21.54
C THR A 6 -4.04 -62.69 -22.67
N MET A 7 -4.78 -61.63 -22.32
CA MET A 7 -5.25 -60.64 -23.30
C MET A 7 -4.12 -59.69 -23.72
N ALA A 8 -3.83 -59.66 -25.01
CA ALA A 8 -2.94 -58.69 -25.66
C ALA A 8 -3.54 -57.27 -25.62
N ARG A 9 -2.79 -56.31 -25.07
CA ARG A 9 -3.12 -54.87 -25.11
C ARG A 9 -2.88 -54.31 -26.52
N ARG A 10 -3.95 -53.90 -27.20
CA ARG A 10 -3.90 -53.17 -28.49
C ARG A 10 -3.24 -51.78 -28.32
N PRO A 11 -2.41 -51.32 -29.28
CA PRO A 11 -1.82 -49.99 -29.24
C PRO A 11 -2.88 -48.91 -29.56
N ARG A 12 -3.00 -47.92 -28.66
CA ARG A 12 -3.85 -46.74 -28.84
C ARG A 12 -3.30 -45.87 -29.99
N LYS A 13 -3.98 -45.89 -31.14
CA LYS A 13 -3.79 -44.92 -32.24
C LYS A 13 -4.00 -43.50 -31.70
N ARG A 14 -2.90 -42.75 -31.56
CA ARG A 14 -2.91 -41.30 -31.29
C ARG A 14 -3.56 -40.61 -32.51
N ARG A 15 -4.80 -40.17 -32.36
CA ARG A 15 -5.48 -39.27 -33.32
C ARG A 15 -4.66 -37.97 -33.40
N ARG A 16 -3.85 -37.83 -34.45
CA ARG A 16 -3.35 -36.52 -34.91
C ARG A 16 -4.56 -35.74 -35.40
N ARG A 17 -5.07 -34.82 -34.57
CA ARG A 17 -5.87 -33.70 -35.06
C ARG A 17 -4.91 -32.79 -35.83
N ASN A 18 -4.88 -32.94 -37.15
CA ASN A 18 -4.36 -31.90 -38.03
C ASN A 18 -5.31 -30.71 -37.90
N ALA A 19 -4.89 -29.70 -37.14
CA ALA A 19 -5.47 -28.37 -37.26
C ALA A 19 -4.95 -27.79 -38.58
N ALA A 20 -5.78 -27.87 -39.62
CA ALA A 20 -5.64 -27.05 -40.80
C ALA A 20 -6.00 -25.60 -40.41
N ALA A 21 -4.99 -24.87 -39.93
CA ALA A 21 -5.05 -23.44 -39.72
C ALA A 21 -3.68 -22.86 -40.10
N GLY A 22 -3.60 -22.25 -41.29
CA GLY A 22 -2.41 -21.54 -41.77
C GLY A 22 -1.90 -22.01 -43.14
N LEU A 23 -2.69 -21.80 -44.20
CA LEU A 23 -2.22 -21.85 -45.60
C LEU A 23 -2.07 -20.43 -46.18
N GLY A 24 -1.70 -19.47 -45.34
CA GLY A 24 -1.15 -18.18 -45.81
C GLY A 24 0.36 -18.31 -45.96
N PRO A 25 1.02 -17.54 -46.85
CA PRO A 25 2.46 -17.50 -46.92
C PRO A 25 3.03 -17.14 -45.54
N ASP A 26 4.03 -17.90 -45.08
CA ASP A 26 4.72 -17.64 -43.82
C ASP A 26 5.60 -16.39 -43.97
N CYS A 27 4.99 -15.23 -43.75
CA CYS A 27 5.66 -13.94 -43.82
C CYS A 27 6.55 -13.66 -42.59
N PHE A 28 6.44 -14.47 -41.54
CA PHE A 28 7.11 -14.22 -40.27
C PHE A 28 8.43 -14.99 -40.14
N SER A 29 8.56 -16.17 -40.76
CA SER A 29 9.82 -16.93 -40.79
C SER A 29 10.90 -16.33 -41.70
N ASN A 30 10.55 -15.35 -42.54
CA ASN A 30 11.48 -14.65 -43.43
C ASN A 30 11.90 -13.25 -42.91
N LEU A 31 11.53 -12.89 -41.67
CA LEU A 31 11.94 -11.63 -41.08
C LEU A 31 13.46 -11.60 -40.86
N ASN A 32 14.10 -10.49 -41.23
CA ASN A 32 15.50 -10.24 -40.90
C ASN A 32 15.70 -10.26 -39.37
N GLU A 33 16.86 -10.75 -38.91
CA GLU A 33 17.24 -10.79 -37.49
C GLU A 33 17.07 -9.43 -36.81
N ASP A 34 17.38 -8.32 -37.48
CA ASP A 34 17.26 -6.97 -36.90
C ASP A 34 15.81 -6.60 -36.57
N LEU A 35 14.88 -6.94 -37.47
CA LEU A 35 13.45 -6.73 -37.25
C LEU A 35 12.92 -7.67 -36.16
N LEU A 36 13.41 -8.91 -36.14
CA LEU A 36 13.06 -9.87 -35.11
C LEU A 36 13.57 -9.42 -33.73
N ARG A 37 14.81 -8.89 -33.63
CA ARG A 37 15.34 -8.26 -32.40
C ARG A 37 14.51 -7.06 -31.98
N TYR A 38 14.14 -6.18 -32.91
CA TYR A 38 13.30 -5.03 -32.61
C TYR A 38 11.93 -5.45 -32.06
N ILE A 39 11.28 -6.44 -32.67
CA ILE A 39 10.02 -7.01 -32.18
C ILE A 39 10.21 -7.62 -30.79
N LEU A 40 11.24 -8.46 -30.60
CA LEU A 40 11.51 -9.11 -29.32
C LEU A 40 11.83 -8.12 -28.20
N SER A 41 12.50 -7.00 -28.50
CA SER A 41 12.81 -5.93 -27.54
C SER A 41 11.56 -5.25 -26.95
N ARG A 42 10.42 -5.34 -27.66
CA ARG A 42 9.13 -4.78 -27.26
C ARG A 42 8.21 -5.82 -26.60
N LEU A 43 8.53 -7.10 -26.72
CA LEU A 43 7.74 -8.20 -26.17
C LEU A 43 8.19 -8.52 -24.74
N SER A 44 7.23 -8.91 -23.91
CA SER A 44 7.58 -9.49 -22.61
C SER A 44 8.32 -10.81 -22.81
N THR A 45 9.19 -11.19 -21.86
CA THR A 45 9.87 -12.50 -21.90
C THR A 45 8.88 -13.67 -22.02
N ARG A 46 7.68 -13.55 -21.44
CA ARG A 46 6.61 -14.57 -21.56
C ARG A 46 6.05 -14.63 -22.98
N SER A 47 5.83 -13.48 -23.61
CA SER A 47 5.35 -13.40 -24.99
C SER A 47 6.40 -13.93 -25.97
N ALA A 48 7.68 -13.59 -25.76
CA ALA A 48 8.80 -14.12 -26.55
C ALA A 48 8.93 -15.65 -26.40
N ALA A 49 8.81 -16.19 -25.18
CA ALA A 49 8.81 -17.63 -24.96
C ALA A 49 7.59 -18.33 -25.62
N THR A 50 6.44 -17.66 -25.63
CA THR A 50 5.24 -18.16 -26.34
C THR A 50 5.49 -18.19 -27.84
N LEU A 51 6.08 -17.13 -28.41
CA LEU A 51 6.45 -17.06 -29.83
C LEU A 51 7.47 -18.16 -30.19
N ALA A 52 8.43 -18.46 -29.30
CA ALA A 52 9.39 -19.55 -29.47
C ALA A 52 8.72 -20.94 -29.47
N ALA A 53 7.53 -21.07 -28.89
CA ALA A 53 6.76 -22.31 -28.92
C ALA A 53 6.02 -22.52 -30.25
N VAL A 54 5.70 -21.43 -30.98
CA VAL A 54 4.89 -21.45 -32.21
C VAL A 54 5.60 -22.09 -33.40
N SER A 55 6.92 -21.89 -33.55
CA SER A 55 7.69 -22.43 -34.68
C SER A 55 9.05 -22.98 -34.24
N ARG A 56 9.57 -23.96 -34.99
CA ARG A 56 10.94 -24.48 -34.79
C ARG A 56 12.01 -23.43 -35.12
N HIS A 57 11.72 -22.53 -36.07
CA HIS A 57 12.60 -21.42 -36.42
C HIS A 57 12.73 -20.46 -35.24
N PHE A 58 11.60 -19.96 -34.73
CA PHE A 58 11.57 -19.09 -33.55
C PHE A 58 12.13 -19.75 -32.28
N ARG A 59 11.96 -21.06 -32.12
CA ARG A 59 12.58 -21.79 -30.99
C ARG A 59 14.12 -21.72 -31.00
N LYS A 60 14.73 -21.61 -32.18
CA LYS A 60 16.19 -21.50 -32.34
C LYS A 60 16.66 -20.05 -32.25
N GLU A 61 15.95 -19.13 -32.90
CA GLU A 61 16.39 -17.73 -33.01
C GLU A 61 16.07 -16.89 -31.77
N ILE A 62 14.88 -17.04 -31.18
CA ILE A 62 14.46 -16.17 -30.07
C ILE A 62 15.41 -16.22 -28.87
N PRO A 63 15.88 -17.39 -28.37
CA PRO A 63 16.82 -17.41 -27.26
C PRO A 63 18.15 -16.69 -27.54
N ARG A 64 18.57 -16.60 -28.81
CA ARG A 64 19.81 -15.91 -29.23
C ARG A 64 19.61 -14.41 -29.35
N LEU A 65 18.44 -13.99 -29.81
CA LEU A 65 18.07 -12.59 -30.06
C LEU A 65 17.47 -11.91 -28.83
N LEU A 66 17.22 -12.67 -27.75
CA LEU A 66 16.67 -12.13 -26.51
C LEU A 66 17.77 -11.42 -25.71
N GLU A 67 17.94 -10.13 -25.98
CA GLU A 67 18.90 -9.27 -25.29
C GLU A 67 18.48 -8.91 -23.86
N ARG A 68 17.23 -9.18 -23.47
CA ARG A 68 16.67 -8.75 -22.18
C ARG A 68 15.75 -9.80 -21.56
N VAL A 69 15.92 -10.04 -20.26
CA VAL A 69 14.96 -10.78 -19.43
C VAL A 69 14.27 -9.81 -18.48
N ASP A 70 12.94 -9.80 -18.53
CA ASP A 70 12.14 -8.86 -17.74
C ASP A 70 12.17 -9.17 -16.25
N SER A 71 12.12 -10.46 -15.89
CA SER A 71 12.05 -10.90 -14.50
C SER A 71 12.55 -12.31 -14.34
N LEU A 72 13.42 -12.52 -13.36
CA LEU A 72 13.85 -13.84 -12.91
C LEU A 72 13.51 -14.01 -11.43
N THR A 73 12.87 -15.12 -11.07
CA THR A 73 12.57 -15.46 -9.67
C THR A 73 13.30 -16.75 -9.30
N LEU A 74 14.13 -16.70 -8.27
CA LEU A 74 14.92 -17.81 -7.77
C LEU A 74 14.43 -18.16 -6.35
N ASN A 75 13.71 -19.28 -6.22
CA ASN A 75 13.17 -19.79 -4.96
C ASN A 75 14.15 -20.69 -4.21
N GLU A 76 15.03 -21.36 -4.94
CA GLU A 76 16.18 -22.06 -4.40
C GLU A 76 17.32 -21.75 -5.35
N PRO A 77 18.24 -20.83 -4.99
CA PRO A 77 19.52 -20.83 -5.64
C PRO A 77 20.18 -22.11 -5.15
N ASP A 78 19.99 -23.22 -5.86
CA ASP A 78 20.86 -24.37 -5.70
C ASP A 78 22.26 -23.84 -5.97
N ILE A 79 22.99 -23.59 -4.89
CA ILE A 79 24.40 -23.25 -4.90
C ILE A 79 25.17 -24.51 -4.48
N PRO A 80 25.20 -25.59 -5.27
CA PRO A 80 26.39 -26.43 -5.24
C PRO A 80 27.55 -25.53 -5.63
N ALA A 81 28.70 -25.72 -4.99
CA ALA A 81 29.93 -25.02 -5.31
C ALA A 81 30.27 -25.05 -6.82
N ASN A 82 29.69 -25.99 -7.59
CA ASN A 82 29.82 -26.19 -9.04
C ASN A 82 28.48 -26.58 -9.77
N GLY A 83 27.31 -26.09 -9.36
CA GLY A 83 26.01 -26.49 -9.96
C GLY A 83 25.45 -25.56 -11.06
N PRO A 84 24.60 -26.07 -11.99
CA PRO A 84 24.25 -25.41 -13.25
C PRO A 84 23.19 -24.29 -13.15
N HIS A 85 22.66 -23.98 -11.97
CA HIS A 85 21.56 -23.01 -11.84
C HIS A 85 22.00 -21.53 -11.74
N ILE A 86 23.25 -21.25 -11.33
CA ILE A 86 23.87 -19.91 -11.51
C ILE A 86 24.49 -19.77 -12.91
N GLN A 87 24.59 -20.88 -13.65
CA GLN A 87 25.11 -20.89 -15.02
C GLN A 87 24.19 -20.15 -16.00
N ILE A 88 22.92 -19.90 -15.65
CA ILE A 88 22.00 -19.10 -16.48
C ILE A 88 22.47 -17.63 -16.58
N LEU A 89 23.07 -17.07 -15.52
CA LEU A 89 23.64 -15.71 -15.56
C LEU A 89 25.06 -15.68 -16.17
N ARG A 90 25.74 -16.83 -16.26
CA ARG A 90 27.15 -16.92 -16.68
C ARG A 90 27.36 -17.46 -18.10
N ALA A 91 26.42 -18.22 -18.66
CA ALA A 91 26.63 -18.97 -19.90
C ALA A 91 26.10 -18.28 -21.16
N THR A 92 25.60 -17.04 -21.06
CA THR A 92 25.16 -16.26 -22.23
C THR A 92 25.69 -14.83 -22.16
N PRO A 93 26.28 -14.28 -23.25
CA PRO A 93 26.65 -12.87 -23.35
C PRO A 93 25.40 -11.98 -23.21
N PRO A 94 25.57 -10.71 -22.80
CA PRO A 94 24.88 -10.11 -21.67
C PRO A 94 23.40 -9.94 -21.93
N ILE A 95 22.60 -10.85 -21.37
CA ILE A 95 21.16 -10.67 -21.29
C ILE A 95 20.90 -9.66 -20.17
N LEU A 96 20.46 -8.45 -20.53
CA LEU A 96 20.10 -7.41 -19.58
C LEU A 96 18.93 -7.89 -18.72
N LEU A 97 19.20 -8.24 -17.47
CA LEU A 97 18.17 -8.65 -16.52
C LEU A 97 17.58 -7.41 -15.87
N ARG A 98 16.31 -7.09 -16.15
CA ARG A 98 15.67 -5.91 -15.54
C ARG A 98 15.38 -6.13 -14.05
N ARG A 99 14.80 -7.30 -13.72
CA ARG A 99 14.31 -7.62 -12.37
C ARG A 99 14.80 -8.97 -11.88
N LEU A 100 15.35 -9.00 -10.68
CA LEU A 100 15.69 -10.22 -9.97
C LEU A 100 14.93 -10.30 -8.64
N ALA A 101 14.25 -11.43 -8.42
CA ALA A 101 13.60 -11.77 -7.17
C ALA A 101 14.24 -13.03 -6.58
N LEU A 102 14.68 -12.97 -5.33
CA LEU A 102 15.31 -14.05 -4.60
C LEU A 102 14.50 -14.34 -3.34
N ALA A 103 13.94 -15.55 -3.25
CA ALA A 103 13.11 -16.01 -2.14
C ALA A 103 13.54 -17.41 -1.66
N PRO A 104 14.80 -17.56 -1.21
CA PRO A 104 15.34 -18.84 -0.78
C PRO A 104 14.58 -19.44 0.41
N HIS A 105 14.25 -20.73 0.35
CA HIS A 105 13.70 -21.47 1.50
C HIS A 105 14.76 -21.78 2.57
N ARG A 106 16.03 -21.90 2.16
CA ARG A 106 17.18 -22.14 3.04
C ARG A 106 18.04 -20.89 3.22
N ALA A 107 18.82 -20.84 4.30
CA ALA A 107 19.78 -19.76 4.47
C ALA A 107 20.82 -19.80 3.34
N ILE A 108 20.95 -18.69 2.60
CA ILE A 108 21.99 -18.55 1.58
C ILE A 108 23.33 -18.26 2.29
N PRO A 109 24.38 -19.05 2.06
CA PRO A 109 25.70 -18.74 2.59
C PRO A 109 26.20 -17.39 2.03
N PRO A 110 26.85 -16.53 2.84
CA PRO A 110 27.27 -15.19 2.41
C PRO A 110 28.13 -15.16 1.13
N SER A 111 28.96 -16.18 0.91
CA SER A 111 29.81 -16.33 -0.29
C SER A 111 29.01 -16.46 -1.57
N ALA A 112 27.93 -17.24 -1.55
CA ALA A 112 27.03 -17.42 -2.69
C ALA A 112 26.24 -16.15 -3.00
N PHE A 113 25.76 -15.47 -1.96
CA PHE A 113 25.02 -14.22 -2.11
C PHE A 113 25.89 -13.13 -2.75
N ARG A 114 27.16 -13.03 -2.34
CA ARG A 114 28.11 -12.10 -2.96
C ARG A 114 28.30 -12.37 -4.45
N ARG A 115 28.40 -13.64 -4.88
CA ARG A 115 28.50 -14.01 -6.30
C ARG A 115 27.27 -13.53 -7.07
N VAL A 116 26.07 -13.82 -6.55
CA VAL A 116 24.81 -13.37 -7.17
C VAL A 116 24.76 -11.85 -7.30
N LEU A 117 25.19 -11.09 -6.28
CA LEU A 117 25.21 -9.63 -6.37
C LEU A 117 26.22 -9.09 -7.38
N ASN A 118 27.38 -9.74 -7.53
CA ASN A 118 28.36 -9.34 -8.54
C ASN A 118 27.79 -9.59 -9.94
N ASP A 119 27.14 -10.74 -10.16
CA ASP A 119 26.48 -11.04 -11.42
C ASP A 119 25.35 -10.01 -11.70
N VAL A 120 24.54 -9.67 -10.69
CA VAL A 120 23.50 -8.62 -10.77
C VAL A 120 24.08 -7.25 -11.14
N ALA A 121 25.23 -6.89 -10.58
CA ALA A 121 25.91 -5.64 -10.89
C ALA A 121 26.41 -5.60 -12.34
N GLN A 122 26.94 -6.73 -12.84
CA GLN A 122 27.40 -6.86 -14.22
C GLN A 122 26.25 -6.79 -15.24
N HIS A 123 25.10 -7.39 -14.90
CA HIS A 123 23.91 -7.41 -15.77
C HIS A 123 23.05 -6.14 -15.70
N GLY A 124 23.49 -5.11 -14.97
CA GLY A 124 22.83 -3.80 -14.92
C GLY A 124 21.42 -3.84 -14.33
N VAL A 125 21.15 -4.76 -13.40
CA VAL A 125 19.81 -4.97 -12.85
C VAL A 125 19.27 -3.70 -12.21
N SER A 126 18.05 -3.33 -12.60
CA SER A 126 17.36 -2.15 -12.10
C SER A 126 16.42 -2.44 -10.94
N GLU A 127 15.87 -3.65 -10.85
CA GLU A 127 14.88 -4.02 -9.83
C GLU A 127 15.33 -5.25 -9.07
N LEU A 128 15.48 -5.14 -7.75
CA LEU A 128 15.97 -6.22 -6.90
C LEU A 128 15.01 -6.46 -5.74
N SER A 129 14.63 -7.73 -5.55
CA SER A 129 13.73 -8.13 -4.47
C SER A 129 14.31 -9.30 -3.71
N PHE A 130 14.49 -9.15 -2.39
CA PHE A 130 14.95 -10.21 -1.50
C PHE A 130 13.89 -10.53 -0.46
N ARG A 131 13.53 -11.80 -0.34
CA ARG A 131 12.80 -12.35 0.79
C ARG A 131 13.65 -13.42 1.44
N LEU A 132 14.30 -13.08 2.55
CA LEU A 132 15.21 -13.98 3.23
C LEU A 132 14.61 -14.51 4.53
N ALA A 133 15.15 -15.62 5.04
CA ALA A 133 14.78 -16.13 6.35
C ALA A 133 15.06 -15.09 7.45
N ARG A 134 14.25 -15.13 8.52
CA ARG A 134 14.31 -14.17 9.63
C ARG A 134 15.73 -14.14 10.22
N ARG A 135 16.34 -12.95 10.33
CA ARG A 135 17.73 -12.68 10.77
C ARG A 135 18.82 -12.91 9.72
N ALA A 136 18.52 -13.40 8.53
CA ALA A 136 19.50 -13.44 7.44
C ALA A 136 19.94 -12.02 7.09
N ARG A 137 21.25 -11.80 6.98
CA ARG A 137 21.83 -10.50 6.65
C ARG A 137 21.98 -10.37 5.15
N VAL A 138 21.53 -9.26 4.59
CA VAL A 138 21.89 -8.89 3.22
C VAL A 138 23.37 -8.52 3.18
N PRO A 139 24.08 -8.75 2.06
CA PRO A 139 25.45 -8.31 1.93
C PRO A 139 25.58 -6.78 2.00
N LYS A 140 26.75 -6.33 2.46
CA LYS A 140 27.06 -4.91 2.69
C LYS A 140 26.92 -4.04 1.43
N ASN A 141 27.08 -4.62 0.24
CA ASN A 141 27.11 -3.93 -1.05
C ASN A 141 25.76 -3.91 -1.79
N VAL A 142 24.68 -4.48 -1.23
CA VAL A 142 23.35 -4.47 -1.88
C VAL A 142 22.87 -3.05 -2.18
N LEU A 143 23.18 -2.10 -1.29
CA LEU A 143 22.80 -0.70 -1.41
C LEU A 143 23.81 0.14 -2.21
N SER A 144 24.86 -0.48 -2.77
CA SER A 144 25.89 0.17 -3.59
C SER A 144 25.69 -0.03 -5.10
N LEU A 145 24.61 -0.70 -5.50
CA LEU A 145 24.32 -0.97 -6.91
C LEU A 145 23.84 0.31 -7.60
N LYS A 146 24.67 0.88 -8.49
CA LYS A 146 24.40 2.16 -9.17
C LYS A 146 23.18 2.12 -10.09
N SER A 147 22.92 0.99 -10.75
CA SER A 147 21.79 0.80 -11.68
C SER A 147 20.43 0.63 -10.99
N LEU A 148 20.42 0.47 -9.66
CA LEU A 148 19.24 0.05 -8.92
C LEU A 148 18.21 1.18 -8.82
N SER A 149 17.03 0.97 -9.40
CA SER A 149 15.87 1.86 -9.33
C SER A 149 14.82 1.40 -8.33
N VAL A 150 14.68 0.09 -8.10
CA VAL A 150 13.71 -0.50 -7.17
C VAL A 150 14.39 -1.53 -6.29
N LEU A 151 14.30 -1.34 -4.98
CA LEU A 151 14.77 -2.30 -3.98
C LEU A 151 13.63 -2.72 -3.06
N SER A 152 13.37 -4.01 -2.96
CA SER A 152 12.40 -4.60 -2.04
C SER A 152 13.09 -5.60 -1.12
N LEU A 153 13.07 -5.35 0.18
CA LEU A 153 13.64 -6.21 1.21
C LEU A 153 12.52 -6.70 2.13
N ASP A 154 12.45 -8.02 2.32
CA ASP A 154 11.46 -8.69 3.15
C ASP A 154 12.15 -9.68 4.11
N THR A 155 11.75 -9.62 5.38
CA THR A 155 12.19 -10.51 6.47
C THR A 155 13.70 -10.65 6.69
N CYS A 156 14.52 -9.68 6.26
CA CYS A 156 15.98 -9.70 6.37
C CYS A 156 16.56 -8.64 7.33
N ALA A 157 17.88 -8.61 7.49
CA ALA A 157 18.61 -7.60 8.23
C ALA A 157 19.64 -6.89 7.35
N VAL A 158 19.70 -5.57 7.42
CA VAL A 158 20.71 -4.73 6.77
C VAL A 158 21.84 -4.45 7.77
N PRO A 159 23.07 -4.89 7.49
CA PRO A 159 24.21 -4.61 8.38
C PRO A 159 24.43 -3.10 8.59
N PRO A 160 24.83 -2.66 9.80
CA PRO A 160 25.07 -1.23 10.08
C PRO A 160 26.31 -0.67 9.36
N TRP A 161 27.21 -1.53 8.89
CA TRP A 161 28.36 -1.18 8.05
C TRP A 161 28.07 -1.38 6.55
N SER A 162 26.81 -1.30 6.13
CA SER A 162 26.47 -1.41 4.70
C SER A 162 26.93 -0.16 3.95
N ASP A 163 27.52 -0.39 2.78
CA ASP A 163 27.95 0.65 1.85
C ASP A 163 26.72 1.13 1.06
N VAL A 164 26.42 2.42 1.14
CA VAL A 164 25.22 3.02 0.53
C VAL A 164 25.63 3.97 -0.58
N ALA A 165 25.37 3.55 -1.82
CA ALA A 165 25.59 4.33 -3.03
C ALA A 165 24.53 3.93 -4.06
N CYS A 166 23.33 4.50 -3.95
CA CYS A 166 22.16 4.14 -4.77
C CYS A 166 21.51 5.40 -5.38
N PRO A 167 22.22 6.13 -6.27
CA PRO A 167 21.76 7.42 -6.78
C PRO A 167 20.48 7.33 -7.62
N CYS A 168 20.28 6.21 -8.31
CA CYS A 168 19.13 6.01 -9.20
C CYS A 168 17.90 5.41 -8.50
N LEU A 169 17.96 5.18 -7.18
CA LEU A 169 16.89 4.52 -6.44
C LEU A 169 15.65 5.40 -6.40
N ARG A 170 14.54 4.88 -6.94
CA ARG A 170 13.22 5.54 -6.99
C ARG A 170 12.22 4.91 -6.03
N THR A 171 12.35 3.61 -5.76
CA THR A 171 11.43 2.89 -4.86
C THR A 171 12.21 2.03 -3.89
N LEU A 172 11.98 2.25 -2.59
CA LEU A 172 12.51 1.43 -1.51
C LEU A 172 11.36 0.83 -0.72
N ARG A 173 11.30 -0.50 -0.65
CA ARG A 173 10.32 -1.23 0.16
C ARG A 173 11.02 -2.07 1.21
N LEU A 174 10.75 -1.77 2.47
CA LEU A 174 11.32 -2.47 3.63
C LEU A 174 10.17 -3.09 4.43
N HIS A 175 10.04 -4.41 4.37
CA HIS A 175 9.01 -5.18 5.06
C HIS A 175 9.65 -6.11 6.09
N ARG A 176 9.36 -5.90 7.38
CA ARG A 176 9.89 -6.70 8.49
C ARG A 176 11.43 -6.75 8.50
N VAL A 177 12.07 -5.65 8.11
CA VAL A 177 13.53 -5.54 7.98
C VAL A 177 14.15 -5.01 9.27
N ALA A 178 15.26 -5.61 9.71
CA ALA A 178 16.12 -5.02 10.74
C ALA A 178 17.13 -4.06 10.10
N ILE A 179 16.97 -2.77 10.35
CA ILE A 179 17.79 -1.71 9.75
C ILE A 179 17.98 -0.57 10.76
N HIS A 180 19.21 -0.07 10.85
CA HIS A 180 19.56 1.04 11.74
C HIS A 180 19.16 2.39 11.12
N GLN A 181 18.82 3.37 11.96
CA GLN A 181 18.46 4.72 11.53
C GLN A 181 19.55 5.39 10.69
N GLU A 182 20.82 5.19 11.04
CA GLU A 182 21.97 5.71 10.28
C GLU A 182 21.99 5.24 8.82
N ILE A 183 21.62 3.97 8.57
CA ILE A 183 21.55 3.43 7.21
C ILE A 183 20.40 4.06 6.44
N ILE A 184 19.23 4.27 7.07
CA ILE A 184 18.10 4.98 6.45
C ILE A 184 18.54 6.39 6.06
N ASN A 185 19.20 7.12 6.96
CA ASN A 185 19.69 8.47 6.67
C ASN A 185 20.67 8.47 5.48
N LYS A 186 21.61 7.52 5.45
CA LYS A 186 22.54 7.36 4.31
C LYS A 186 21.80 7.08 3.00
N ILE A 187 20.76 6.24 3.02
CA ILE A 187 19.95 5.95 1.82
C ILE A 187 19.21 7.21 1.36
N LEU A 188 18.56 7.93 2.27
CA LEU A 188 17.83 9.16 1.95
C LEU A 188 18.75 10.26 1.41
N ALA A 189 19.97 10.37 1.94
CA ALA A 189 20.98 11.31 1.46
C ALA A 189 21.55 10.91 0.08
N SER A 190 21.72 9.60 -0.18
CA SER A 190 22.29 9.11 -1.45
C SER A 190 21.27 9.07 -2.59
N ALA A 191 20.00 8.77 -2.30
CA ALA A 191 18.95 8.55 -3.28
C ALA A 191 18.16 9.85 -3.57
N SER A 192 18.77 10.75 -4.34
CA SER A 192 18.14 12.04 -4.72
C SER A 192 16.86 11.90 -5.54
N CYS A 193 16.64 10.74 -6.18
CA CYS A 193 15.46 10.45 -7.00
C CYS A 193 14.40 9.57 -6.30
N LEU A 194 14.51 9.34 -4.98
CA LEU A 194 13.63 8.45 -4.24
C LEU A 194 12.20 8.99 -4.20
N ASP A 195 11.29 8.35 -4.93
CA ASP A 195 9.89 8.76 -5.02
C ASP A 195 9.02 8.03 -3.99
N THR A 196 9.28 6.74 -3.78
CA THR A 196 8.46 5.88 -2.90
C THR A 196 9.31 5.24 -1.81
N LEU A 197 8.91 5.44 -0.55
CA LEU A 197 9.49 4.82 0.63
C LEU A 197 8.40 4.06 1.41
N GLU A 198 8.56 2.74 1.51
CA GLU A 198 7.72 1.90 2.37
C GLU A 198 8.57 1.32 3.49
N MET A 199 8.18 1.59 4.74
CA MET A 199 8.80 1.06 5.94
C MET A 199 7.72 0.40 6.80
N VAL A 200 7.61 -0.92 6.68
CA VAL A 200 6.55 -1.71 7.30
C VAL A 200 7.15 -2.73 8.26
N TYR A 201 6.83 -2.60 9.54
CA TYR A 201 7.33 -3.46 10.63
C TYR A 201 8.86 -3.54 10.71
N CYS A 202 9.55 -2.45 10.38
CA CYS A 202 11.01 -2.38 10.51
C CYS A 202 11.44 -2.28 11.99
N THR A 203 12.57 -2.92 12.32
CA THR A 203 13.21 -2.89 13.65
C THR A 203 14.61 -2.30 13.55
N GLY A 204 15.20 -1.83 14.65
CA GLY A 204 16.53 -1.20 14.64
C GLY A 204 16.50 0.31 14.39
N LEU A 205 15.32 0.85 14.10
CA LEU A 205 15.04 2.28 14.10
C LEU A 205 15.07 2.78 15.55
N GLY A 206 16.04 3.63 15.88
CA GLY A 206 16.29 4.13 17.23
C GLY A 206 17.31 3.32 18.00
N THR A 207 18.56 3.80 18.01
CA THR A 207 19.63 3.31 18.88
C THR A 207 19.49 3.97 20.25
N GLY A 208 18.92 3.28 21.24
CA GLY A 208 18.83 3.79 22.62
C GLY A 208 17.62 3.29 23.41
N LYS A 209 17.52 3.70 24.70
CA LYS A 209 16.40 3.37 25.60
C LYS A 209 15.06 3.94 25.12
N ALA A 210 15.07 5.01 24.31
CA ALA A 210 13.90 5.63 23.68
C ALA A 210 14.08 5.61 22.15
N GLY A 211 13.52 4.61 21.47
CA GLY A 211 13.71 4.47 20.02
C GLY A 211 13.10 5.65 19.25
N SER A 212 13.89 6.36 18.46
CA SER A 212 13.46 7.44 17.57
C SER A 212 13.60 7.05 16.09
N CYS A 213 12.70 7.54 15.25
CA CYS A 213 12.78 7.40 13.80
C CYS A 213 12.58 8.76 13.13
N THR A 214 13.57 9.17 12.34
CA THR A 214 13.50 10.42 11.57
C THR A 214 13.51 10.08 10.08
N VAL A 215 12.61 10.67 9.30
CA VAL A 215 12.60 10.55 7.85
C VAL A 215 12.76 11.95 7.28
N GLU A 216 13.93 12.24 6.72
CA GLU A 216 14.24 13.53 6.12
C GLU A 216 14.62 13.34 4.66
N SER A 217 13.79 13.87 3.76
CA SER A 217 14.00 13.71 2.32
C SER A 217 13.29 14.80 1.54
N SER A 218 13.98 15.42 0.60
CA SER A 218 13.41 16.38 -0.34
C SER A 218 12.71 15.73 -1.54
N SER A 219 12.95 14.44 -1.80
CA SER A 219 12.51 13.74 -3.01
C SER A 219 11.31 12.82 -2.79
N VAL A 220 11.13 12.28 -1.58
CA VAL A 220 10.07 11.30 -1.27
C VAL A 220 8.68 11.91 -1.46
N ARG A 221 7.89 11.30 -2.36
CA ARG A 221 6.51 11.69 -2.64
C ARG A 221 5.49 10.73 -2.04
N ASN A 222 5.83 9.47 -1.89
CA ASN A 222 4.94 8.43 -1.37
C ASN A 222 5.58 7.75 -0.16
N LEU A 223 4.98 7.94 1.01
CA LEU A 223 5.46 7.36 2.26
C LEU A 223 4.44 6.41 2.87
N VAL A 224 4.86 5.17 3.14
CA VAL A 224 4.11 4.22 3.98
C VAL A 224 4.95 3.89 5.19
N PHE A 225 4.55 4.39 6.36
CA PHE A 225 5.24 4.16 7.62
C PHE A 225 4.35 3.38 8.59
N ARG A 226 4.71 2.13 8.84
CA ARG A 226 4.04 1.21 9.77
C ARG A 226 5.05 0.68 10.78
N PRO A 227 5.29 1.38 11.89
CA PRO A 227 6.33 1.04 12.85
C PRO A 227 6.01 -0.24 13.65
N THR A 228 7.07 -0.82 14.21
CA THR A 228 6.99 -1.87 15.24
C THR A 228 6.64 -1.28 16.61
N LEU A 229 6.41 -2.14 17.60
CA LEU A 229 5.89 -1.75 18.91
C LEU A 229 6.85 -0.91 19.79
N LYS A 230 8.11 -0.70 19.37
CA LYS A 230 9.18 -0.14 20.23
C LYS A 230 9.52 1.34 19.99
N LEU A 231 8.90 1.99 19.01
CA LEU A 231 9.23 3.39 18.67
C LEU A 231 8.50 4.38 19.59
N GLU A 232 9.25 5.30 20.18
CA GLU A 232 8.75 6.36 21.07
C GLU A 232 8.64 7.72 20.37
N GLN A 233 9.55 8.02 19.43
CA GLN A 233 9.55 9.28 18.68
C GLN A 233 9.55 9.06 17.17
N ILE A 234 8.73 9.83 16.46
CA ILE A 234 8.65 9.82 15.00
C ILE A 234 8.66 11.26 14.49
N THR A 235 9.63 11.60 13.63
CA THR A 235 9.70 12.91 12.96
C THR A 235 9.76 12.68 11.44
N ILE A 236 8.82 13.26 10.69
CA ILE A 236 8.77 13.15 9.22
C ILE A 236 8.91 14.55 8.61
N ARG A 237 10.01 14.74 7.87
CA ARG A 237 10.40 15.95 7.14
C ARG A 237 10.52 15.65 5.66
N ALA A 238 9.39 15.68 4.96
CA ALA A 238 9.37 15.43 3.52
C ALA A 238 8.41 16.40 2.81
N PRO A 239 8.88 17.58 2.39
CA PRO A 239 8.03 18.64 1.86
C PRO A 239 7.38 18.26 0.51
N ALA A 240 8.01 17.38 -0.27
CA ALA A 240 7.50 16.89 -1.54
C ALA A 240 6.44 15.76 -1.43
N LEU A 241 6.00 15.43 -0.21
CA LEU A 241 5.02 14.37 0.01
C LEU A 241 3.71 14.65 -0.71
N ARG A 242 3.28 13.68 -1.51
CA ARG A 242 1.97 13.62 -2.17
C ARG A 242 1.05 12.61 -1.51
N THR A 243 1.59 11.49 -1.05
CA THR A 243 0.83 10.48 -0.32
C THR A 243 1.55 10.09 0.96
N VAL A 244 0.82 10.06 2.07
CA VAL A 244 1.33 9.63 3.37
C VAL A 244 0.37 8.64 4.00
N THR A 245 0.91 7.51 4.42
CA THR A 245 0.22 6.48 5.19
C THR A 245 1.01 6.23 6.46
N LEU A 246 0.56 6.83 7.55
CA LEU A 246 1.21 6.78 8.85
C LEU A 246 0.38 5.95 9.83
N TYR A 247 1.04 5.03 10.51
CA TYR A 247 0.50 4.36 11.68
C TYR A 247 1.40 4.66 12.87
N THR A 248 0.83 4.99 14.01
CA THR A 248 1.56 5.00 15.29
C THR A 248 1.23 3.76 16.11
N ARG A 249 1.99 3.53 17.16
CA ARG A 249 1.76 2.46 18.15
C ARG A 249 1.62 3.10 19.53
N GLY A 250 1.02 2.37 20.47
CA GLY A 250 0.72 2.91 21.79
C GLY A 250 1.94 3.32 22.64
N LYS A 251 3.17 3.03 22.22
CA LYS A 251 4.39 3.51 22.90
C LYS A 251 4.92 4.84 22.37
N VAL A 252 4.34 5.37 21.29
CA VAL A 252 4.77 6.65 20.72
C VAL A 252 4.38 7.78 21.67
N LYS A 253 5.38 8.53 22.14
CA LYS A 253 5.23 9.71 23.02
C LYS A 253 5.34 11.00 22.23
N ARG A 254 6.11 11.00 21.14
CA ARG A 254 6.33 12.16 20.28
C ARG A 254 6.09 11.85 18.81
N LEU A 255 5.30 12.69 18.16
CA LEU A 255 5.05 12.64 16.72
C LEU A 255 5.16 14.05 16.15
N GLU A 256 5.96 14.23 15.10
CA GLU A 256 6.09 15.50 14.40
C GLU A 256 5.97 15.27 12.89
N LEU A 257 4.95 15.89 12.29
CA LEU A 257 4.76 15.93 10.85
C LEU A 257 4.97 17.36 10.37
N VAL A 258 6.05 17.59 9.64
CA VAL A 258 6.35 18.89 9.06
C VAL A 258 5.39 19.20 7.91
N PRO A 259 5.05 20.49 7.66
CA PRO A 259 4.26 20.91 6.51
C PRO A 259 4.67 20.26 5.18
N ALA A 260 3.68 19.75 4.45
CA ALA A 260 3.85 19.19 3.11
C ALA A 260 2.72 19.71 2.19
N PRO A 261 2.93 20.83 1.48
CA PRO A 261 1.87 21.52 0.75
C PRO A 261 1.33 20.75 -0.46
N ASP A 262 2.13 19.82 -0.99
CA ASP A 262 1.75 18.99 -2.13
C ASP A 262 0.97 17.72 -1.76
N VAL A 263 0.63 17.54 -0.47
CA VAL A 263 -0.04 16.34 0.01
C VAL A 263 -1.46 16.26 -0.55
N ARG A 264 -1.75 15.15 -1.24
CA ARG A 264 -3.05 14.86 -1.84
C ARG A 264 -3.80 13.78 -1.08
N LYS A 265 -3.08 12.82 -0.50
CA LYS A 265 -3.68 11.69 0.23
C LYS A 265 -2.99 11.50 1.56
N ALA A 266 -3.73 11.66 2.65
CA ALA A 266 -3.23 11.44 4.00
C ALA A 266 -4.07 10.38 4.72
N TYR A 267 -3.41 9.30 5.13
CA TYR A 267 -3.95 8.31 6.04
C TYR A 267 -3.14 8.39 7.34
N LEU A 268 -3.78 8.83 8.42
CA LEU A 268 -3.18 8.96 9.74
C LEU A 268 -3.93 8.07 10.73
N HIS A 269 -3.28 7.02 11.19
CA HIS A 269 -3.77 6.18 12.29
C HIS A 269 -2.91 6.45 13.52
N ILE A 270 -3.50 7.08 14.53
CA ILE A 270 -2.84 7.28 15.82
C ILE A 270 -3.39 6.26 16.82
N ALA A 271 -2.56 5.34 17.28
CA ALA A 271 -2.98 4.35 18.27
C ALA A 271 -3.22 5.02 19.64
N LYS A 272 -4.11 4.42 20.44
CA LYS A 272 -4.29 4.83 21.84
C LYS A 272 -2.95 4.74 22.57
N PRO A 273 -2.46 5.83 23.17
CA PRO A 273 -1.21 5.80 23.91
C PRO A 273 -1.38 4.92 25.16
N ARG A 274 -0.35 4.14 25.49
CA ARG A 274 -0.25 3.36 26.73
C ARG A 274 0.40 4.16 27.85
N THR A 275 1.12 5.21 27.49
CA THR A 275 1.84 6.13 28.38
C THR A 275 1.32 7.54 28.16
N VAL A 276 1.75 8.50 28.98
CA VAL A 276 1.44 9.92 28.75
C VAL A 276 1.96 10.35 27.37
N MET A 277 1.12 11.04 26.60
CA MET A 277 1.52 11.68 25.34
C MET A 277 2.29 12.96 25.67
N GLU A 278 3.50 13.10 25.15
CA GLU A 278 4.34 14.28 25.44
C GLU A 278 4.12 15.39 24.41
N SER A 279 4.22 15.06 23.10
CA SER A 279 4.07 16.07 22.06
C SER A 279 3.68 15.45 20.72
N PHE A 280 2.46 15.69 20.27
CA PHE A 280 2.01 15.32 18.93
C PHE A 280 1.76 16.61 18.15
N ARG A 281 2.53 16.82 17.08
CA ARG A 281 2.46 17.94 16.16
C ARG A 281 2.02 17.44 14.79
N VAL A 282 0.71 17.34 14.60
CA VAL A 282 0.09 16.86 13.35
C VAL A 282 -0.55 18.00 12.59
N ARG A 283 -1.03 19.02 13.31
CA ARG A 283 -1.60 20.25 12.77
C ARG A 283 -0.81 20.87 11.60
N PRO A 284 0.54 21.01 11.64
CA PRO A 284 1.27 21.65 10.53
C PRO A 284 1.10 20.95 9.18
N LEU A 285 0.92 19.62 9.17
CA LEU A 285 0.62 18.87 7.96
C LEU A 285 -0.79 19.20 7.42
N LEU A 286 -1.77 19.34 8.31
CA LEU A 286 -3.14 19.69 7.93
C LEU A 286 -3.24 21.15 7.45
N ASP A 287 -2.59 22.07 8.16
CA ASP A 287 -2.54 23.50 7.83
C ASP A 287 -1.85 23.77 6.48
N ALA A 288 -0.96 22.88 6.03
CA ALA A 288 -0.34 22.98 4.71
C ALA A 288 -1.15 22.28 3.60
N GLY A 289 -2.11 21.42 3.96
CA GLY A 289 -2.75 20.46 3.07
C GLY A 289 -3.82 21.02 2.12
N VAL A 290 -3.59 22.17 1.50
CA VAL A 290 -4.56 22.85 0.62
C VAL A 290 -4.99 21.99 -0.59
N ARG A 291 -4.12 21.08 -1.04
CA ARG A 291 -4.34 20.17 -2.17
C ARG A 291 -4.85 18.78 -1.76
N LEU A 292 -5.28 18.60 -0.51
CA LEU A 292 -5.76 17.31 -0.02
C LEU A 292 -7.02 16.88 -0.78
N GLU A 293 -6.94 15.74 -1.47
CA GLU A 293 -8.05 15.09 -2.16
C GLU A 293 -8.73 14.03 -1.27
N CYS A 294 -7.94 13.38 -0.40
CA CYS A 294 -8.38 12.31 0.50
C CYS A 294 -7.71 12.40 1.87
N LEU A 295 -8.53 12.46 2.93
CA LEU A 295 -8.10 12.49 4.31
C LEU A 295 -8.75 11.36 5.10
N THR A 296 -7.94 10.51 5.73
CA THR A 296 -8.40 9.44 6.61
C THR A 296 -7.73 9.57 7.98
N LEU A 297 -8.53 9.85 9.01
CA LEU A 297 -8.13 10.00 10.40
C LEU A 297 -8.69 8.84 11.21
N ARG A 298 -7.82 8.00 11.79
CA ARG A 298 -8.21 6.78 12.52
C ARG A 298 -7.57 6.70 13.91
N GLY A 299 -8.21 5.93 14.79
CA GLY A 299 -7.78 5.81 16.18
C GLY A 299 -7.95 7.13 16.93
N HIS A 300 -6.93 7.57 17.64
CA HIS A 300 -6.88 8.82 18.39
C HIS A 300 -6.50 10.05 17.55
N ALA A 301 -6.48 9.94 16.21
CA ALA A 301 -6.05 11.05 15.37
C ALA A 301 -6.94 12.29 15.50
N ILE A 302 -8.27 12.10 15.55
CA ILE A 302 -9.21 13.21 15.78
C ILE A 302 -9.00 13.82 17.16
N LYS A 303 -8.80 13.01 18.21
CA LYS A 303 -8.52 13.50 19.57
C LYS A 303 -7.26 14.37 19.65
N VAL A 304 -6.18 13.95 19.00
CA VAL A 304 -4.93 14.72 18.95
C VAL A 304 -5.17 16.06 18.27
N LEU A 305 -5.81 16.04 17.10
CA LEU A 305 -6.09 17.27 16.36
C LEU A 305 -7.08 18.18 17.11
N SER A 306 -8.12 17.63 17.75
CA SER A 306 -9.06 18.46 18.51
C SER A 306 -8.37 19.24 19.64
N SER A 307 -7.32 18.67 20.25
CA SER A 307 -6.49 19.37 21.24
C SER A 307 -5.56 20.40 20.60
N GLU A 308 -4.94 20.11 19.44
CA GLU A 308 -4.08 21.08 18.73
C GLU A 308 -4.85 22.32 18.19
N TYR A 309 -6.18 22.20 18.06
CA TYR A 309 -7.09 23.23 17.55
C TYR A 309 -8.13 23.68 18.60
N GLU A 310 -7.87 23.45 19.88
CA GLU A 310 -8.82 23.79 20.96
C GLU A 310 -9.15 25.29 20.95
N ASP A 311 -8.13 26.14 20.91
CA ASP A 311 -8.25 27.60 20.93
C ASP A 311 -8.59 28.22 19.55
N ILE A 312 -8.76 27.40 18.52
CA ILE A 312 -8.96 27.87 17.14
C ILE A 312 -10.43 27.68 16.75
N PRO A 313 -11.23 28.75 16.64
CA PRO A 313 -12.66 28.60 16.38
C PRO A 313 -12.95 28.02 15.00
N LYS A 314 -12.15 28.38 13.98
CA LYS A 314 -12.31 27.93 12.59
C LYS A 314 -10.95 27.57 12.00
N LEU A 315 -10.92 26.53 11.16
CA LEU A 315 -9.70 26.19 10.43
C LEU A 315 -9.37 27.32 9.45
N THR A 316 -8.09 27.68 9.39
CA THR A 316 -7.59 28.69 8.45
C THR A 316 -7.55 28.15 7.02
N VAL A 317 -7.44 26.83 6.87
CA VAL A 317 -7.38 26.16 5.58
C VAL A 317 -8.76 25.77 5.08
N MET A 318 -9.03 26.09 3.81
CA MET A 318 -10.16 25.56 3.07
C MET A 318 -9.71 24.42 2.16
N PHE A 319 -10.22 23.21 2.39
CA PHE A 319 -9.91 22.01 1.62
C PHE A 319 -10.77 21.92 0.35
N GLN A 320 -10.48 22.77 -0.64
CA GLN A 320 -11.26 22.87 -1.87
C GLN A 320 -11.23 21.59 -2.70
N ASP A 321 -10.12 20.85 -2.67
CA ASP A 321 -9.94 19.63 -3.44
C ASP A 321 -10.42 18.36 -2.72
N LEU A 322 -10.78 18.45 -1.43
CA LEU A 322 -11.08 17.28 -0.62
C LEU A 322 -12.40 16.65 -1.03
N ARG A 323 -12.33 15.45 -1.60
CA ARG A 323 -13.49 14.67 -2.05
C ARG A 323 -13.83 13.55 -1.10
N ILE A 324 -12.84 13.03 -0.37
CA ILE A 324 -13.00 11.88 0.52
C ILE A 324 -12.52 12.22 1.92
N LEU A 325 -13.43 12.18 2.88
CA LEU A 325 -13.13 12.34 4.30
C LEU A 325 -13.57 11.07 5.04
N SER A 326 -12.64 10.45 5.75
CA SER A 326 -12.95 9.33 6.63
C SER A 326 -12.41 9.59 8.03
N VAL A 327 -13.28 9.62 9.03
CA VAL A 327 -12.91 9.91 10.41
C VAL A 327 -13.37 8.80 11.35
N SER A 328 -12.57 8.55 12.38
CA SER A 328 -12.91 7.72 13.52
C SER A 328 -12.81 8.58 14.76
N LEU A 329 -13.89 8.64 15.55
CA LEU A 329 -13.96 9.51 16.71
C LEU A 329 -14.93 8.98 17.77
N ASP A 330 -14.80 9.50 18.98
CA ASP A 330 -15.76 9.31 20.06
C ASP A 330 -16.87 10.35 19.97
N LEU A 331 -18.08 9.93 19.59
CA LEU A 331 -19.23 10.80 19.44
C LEU A 331 -19.74 11.37 20.77
N SER A 332 -19.34 10.77 21.90
CA SER A 332 -19.63 11.34 23.23
C SER A 332 -18.69 12.49 23.60
N SER A 333 -17.59 12.68 22.85
CA SER A 333 -16.63 13.76 23.07
C SER A 333 -17.06 15.02 22.30
N VAL A 334 -17.39 16.08 23.04
CA VAL A 334 -17.72 17.40 22.48
C VAL A 334 -16.54 17.96 21.69
N GLN A 335 -15.30 17.79 22.18
CA GLN A 335 -14.09 18.27 21.51
C GLN A 335 -13.86 17.56 20.16
N GLU A 336 -13.97 16.23 20.14
CA GLU A 336 -13.77 15.46 18.90
C GLU A 336 -14.87 15.73 17.87
N THR A 337 -16.13 15.80 18.33
CA THR A 337 -17.28 16.11 17.48
C THR A 337 -17.21 17.55 16.97
N GLY A 338 -16.84 18.51 17.84
CA GLY A 338 -16.64 19.91 17.46
C GLY A 338 -15.54 20.08 16.40
N PHE A 339 -14.43 19.35 16.53
CA PHE A 339 -13.37 19.36 15.51
C PHE A 339 -13.81 18.71 14.19
N MET A 340 -14.60 17.62 14.23
CA MET A 340 -15.19 17.06 13.01
C MET A 340 -16.07 18.08 12.28
N LEU A 341 -16.88 18.87 13.00
CA LEU A 341 -17.69 19.93 12.39
C LEU A 341 -16.80 21.00 11.75
N LYS A 342 -15.75 21.46 12.44
CA LYS A 342 -14.76 22.40 11.87
C LYS A 342 -14.14 21.86 10.56
N LEU A 343 -13.83 20.56 10.50
CA LEU A 343 -13.36 19.92 9.27
C LEU A 343 -14.41 19.96 8.17
N LEU A 344 -15.64 19.55 8.46
CA LEU A 344 -16.73 19.51 7.47
C LEU A 344 -17.06 20.90 6.91
N GLU A 345 -17.07 21.93 7.77
CA GLU A 345 -17.23 23.34 7.39
C GLU A 345 -16.15 23.79 6.39
N SER A 346 -14.95 23.22 6.50
CA SER A 346 -13.79 23.57 5.67
C SER A 346 -13.67 22.73 4.39
N CYS A 347 -14.65 21.86 4.10
CA CYS A 347 -14.62 20.92 2.96
C CYS A 347 -15.83 21.15 2.01
N PRO A 348 -15.90 22.27 1.28
CA PRO A 348 -17.10 22.65 0.51
C PRO A 348 -17.49 21.65 -0.59
N ASN A 349 -16.53 20.81 -0.98
CA ASN A 349 -16.52 20.01 -2.20
C ASN A 349 -16.57 18.50 -1.93
N LEU A 350 -16.90 18.13 -0.69
CA LEU A 350 -16.88 16.76 -0.19
C LEU A 350 -17.92 15.88 -0.90
N GLN A 351 -17.49 14.71 -1.36
CA GLN A 351 -18.34 13.76 -2.07
C GLN A 351 -18.58 12.49 -1.26
N LYS A 352 -17.56 12.02 -0.53
CA LYS A 352 -17.61 10.79 0.25
C LYS A 352 -17.24 11.09 1.69
N PHE A 353 -18.17 10.80 2.59
CA PHE A 353 -17.94 10.93 4.03
C PHE A 353 -18.10 9.57 4.70
N SER A 354 -17.12 9.18 5.51
CA SER A 354 -17.15 7.94 6.28
C SER A 354 -16.87 8.20 7.75
N LEU A 355 -17.86 7.96 8.60
CA LEU A 355 -17.77 8.11 10.04
C LEU A 355 -17.63 6.73 10.70
N SER A 356 -16.75 6.62 11.69
CA SER A 356 -16.57 5.40 12.49
C SER A 356 -16.67 5.75 13.96
N ALA A 357 -17.73 5.32 14.63
CA ALA A 357 -17.92 5.57 16.05
C ALA A 357 -17.01 4.68 16.89
N ALA A 358 -16.24 5.28 17.80
CA ALA A 358 -15.53 4.54 18.83
C ALA A 358 -16.54 3.94 19.83
N LYS A 359 -16.25 2.74 20.36
CA LYS A 359 -17.09 2.08 21.36
C LYS A 359 -16.90 2.77 22.72
N THR A 360 -17.77 3.71 23.06
CA THR A 360 -17.80 4.35 24.39
C THR A 360 -19.21 4.32 24.96
N TYR A 361 -19.33 4.11 26.28
CA TYR A 361 -20.59 3.92 27.02
C TYR A 361 -21.04 5.19 27.76
N LYS A 362 -20.46 6.35 27.45
CA LYS A 362 -20.81 7.60 28.14
C LYS A 362 -22.03 8.25 27.47
N ALA A 363 -22.88 8.83 28.31
CA ALA A 363 -24.03 9.62 27.88
C ALA A 363 -23.56 10.78 27.00
N LEU A 364 -24.39 11.10 26.01
CA LEU A 364 -24.05 12.05 24.96
C LEU A 364 -24.29 13.50 25.46
N PRO A 365 -23.44 14.46 25.10
CA PRO A 365 -23.72 15.89 25.31
C PRO A 365 -24.99 16.37 24.58
N SER A 366 -25.57 17.48 25.04
CA SER A 366 -26.85 18.01 24.54
C SER A 366 -26.85 18.31 23.04
N SER A 367 -27.92 17.88 22.36
CA SER A 367 -28.05 17.76 20.90
C SER A 367 -28.40 19.06 20.15
N THR A 368 -28.84 20.10 20.86
CA THR A 368 -29.50 21.27 20.25
C THR A 368 -28.57 22.13 19.40
N ASN A 369 -27.37 22.46 19.89
CA ASN A 369 -26.41 23.33 19.16
C ASN A 369 -25.81 22.61 17.93
N LEU A 370 -25.83 21.27 17.93
CA LEU A 370 -25.22 20.47 16.88
C LEU A 370 -26.08 20.38 15.62
N LYS A 371 -27.40 20.39 15.75
CA LYS A 371 -28.34 20.41 14.61
C LYS A 371 -28.20 21.68 13.78
N GLU A 372 -28.13 22.84 14.44
CA GLU A 372 -27.97 24.13 13.78
C GLU A 372 -26.64 24.19 13.02
N ARG A 373 -25.56 23.69 13.63
CA ARG A 373 -24.26 23.60 12.96
C ARG A 373 -24.26 22.60 11.80
N LEU A 374 -24.89 21.45 11.92
CA LEU A 374 -25.00 20.51 10.80
C LEU A 374 -25.81 21.11 9.64
N ALA A 375 -26.85 21.88 9.94
CA ALA A 375 -27.68 22.56 8.95
C ALA A 375 -26.92 23.63 8.15
N SER A 376 -25.92 24.29 8.76
CA SER A 376 -25.11 25.31 8.09
C SER A 376 -23.99 24.73 7.20
N ILE A 377 -23.69 23.43 7.33
CA ILE A 377 -22.62 22.78 6.55
C ILE A 377 -23.14 22.39 5.16
N SER A 378 -22.79 23.22 4.17
CA SER A 378 -23.20 23.04 2.78
C SER A 378 -22.78 21.69 2.18
N CYS A 379 -21.59 21.18 2.53
CA CYS A 379 -21.03 19.98 1.94
C CYS A 379 -21.87 18.72 2.21
N LEU A 380 -22.64 18.69 3.30
CA LEU A 380 -23.51 17.55 3.64
C LEU A 380 -24.66 17.39 2.64
N THR A 381 -25.12 18.47 2.02
CA THR A 381 -26.17 18.44 1.00
C THR A 381 -25.65 17.96 -0.37
N SER A 382 -24.34 18.11 -0.63
CA SER A 382 -23.68 17.71 -1.86
C SER A 382 -23.05 16.30 -1.81
N LEU A 383 -23.12 15.62 -0.66
CA LEU A 383 -22.58 14.27 -0.49
C LEU A 383 -23.20 13.29 -1.49
N VAL A 384 -22.34 12.47 -2.09
CA VAL A 384 -22.72 11.38 -3.01
C VAL A 384 -22.74 10.06 -2.28
N GLN A 385 -21.82 9.85 -1.35
CA GLN A 385 -21.70 8.62 -0.59
C GLN A 385 -21.48 8.92 0.90
N PHE A 386 -22.24 8.22 1.73
CA PHE A 386 -22.04 8.23 3.18
C PHE A 386 -21.85 6.82 3.71
N LYS A 387 -20.92 6.65 4.66
CA LYS A 387 -20.73 5.38 5.36
C LYS A 387 -20.65 5.61 6.86
N PHE A 388 -21.42 4.86 7.63
CA PHE A 388 -21.36 4.84 9.09
C PHE A 388 -20.88 3.46 9.56
N CYS A 389 -19.71 3.41 10.19
CA CYS A 389 -19.16 2.20 10.81
C CYS A 389 -19.39 2.19 12.31
N GLY A 390 -19.95 1.11 12.85
CA GLY A 390 -20.21 0.96 14.28
C GLY A 390 -21.41 1.78 14.77
N PHE A 391 -22.41 1.96 13.92
CA PHE A 391 -23.63 2.69 14.23
C PHE A 391 -24.39 2.03 15.38
N LYS A 392 -24.85 2.87 16.30
CA LYS A 392 -25.79 2.50 17.37
C LYS A 392 -26.94 3.50 17.34
N PRO A 393 -28.21 3.07 17.45
CA PRO A 393 -29.36 3.95 17.28
C PRO A 393 -29.60 4.84 18.52
N GLN A 394 -28.61 5.63 18.89
CA GLN A 394 -28.67 6.66 19.93
C GLN A 394 -29.18 7.97 19.32
N GLU A 395 -29.79 8.82 20.13
CA GLU A 395 -30.45 10.07 19.71
C GLU A 395 -29.66 10.84 18.65
N PHE A 396 -28.40 11.19 18.92
CA PHE A 396 -27.58 11.93 17.95
C PHE A 396 -27.21 11.17 16.68
N GLN A 397 -26.89 9.87 16.81
CA GLN A 397 -26.54 9.07 15.63
C GLN A 397 -27.77 8.94 14.73
N ASN A 398 -28.95 8.76 15.32
CA ASN A 398 -30.23 8.75 14.62
C ASN A 398 -30.47 10.09 13.94
N GLU A 399 -30.34 11.20 14.67
CA GLU A 399 -30.55 12.54 14.12
C GLU A 399 -29.60 12.87 12.97
N LEU A 400 -28.31 12.53 13.09
CA LEU A 400 -27.35 12.70 12.02
C LEU A 400 -27.74 11.88 10.78
N MET A 401 -28.14 10.63 10.97
CA MET A 401 -28.60 9.77 9.88
C MET A 401 -29.85 10.32 9.20
N VAL A 402 -30.88 10.67 9.98
CA VAL A 402 -32.14 11.23 9.48
C VAL A 402 -31.87 12.54 8.73
N PHE A 403 -31.03 13.42 9.29
CA PHE A 403 -30.63 14.66 8.65
C PHE A 403 -29.97 14.41 7.28
N LEU A 404 -29.00 13.51 7.21
CA LEU A 404 -28.29 13.18 5.96
C LEU A 404 -29.23 12.58 4.91
N LEU A 405 -30.12 11.67 5.32
CA LEU A 405 -31.08 11.04 4.41
C LEU A 405 -32.11 12.04 3.87
N THR A 406 -32.54 13.00 4.70
CA THR A 406 -33.54 14.01 4.35
C THR A 406 -32.96 15.15 3.52
N ARG A 407 -31.76 15.63 3.86
CA ARG A 407 -31.14 16.82 3.22
C ARG A 407 -30.18 16.47 2.09
N GLY A 408 -29.63 15.26 2.06
CA GLY A 408 -28.64 14.82 1.06
C GLY A 408 -29.25 14.52 -0.31
N LYS A 409 -29.70 15.53 -1.05
CA LYS A 409 -30.36 15.35 -2.36
C LYS A 409 -29.50 14.57 -3.37
N LYS A 410 -28.18 14.75 -3.34
CA LYS A 410 -27.21 14.08 -4.24
C LYS A 410 -26.73 12.71 -3.74
N LEU A 411 -27.21 12.27 -2.59
CA LEU A 411 -26.75 11.03 -1.95
C LEU A 411 -27.23 9.83 -2.77
N LYS A 412 -26.28 9.10 -3.33
CA LYS A 412 -26.51 7.89 -4.15
C LYS A 412 -26.30 6.61 -3.37
N LYS A 413 -25.49 6.64 -2.32
CA LYS A 413 -25.10 5.44 -1.58
C LYS A 413 -24.93 5.68 -0.10
N VAL A 414 -25.60 4.87 0.71
CA VAL A 414 -25.49 4.88 2.17
C VAL A 414 -25.12 3.48 2.65
N GLY A 415 -24.01 3.35 3.36
CA GLY A 415 -23.61 2.11 4.02
C GLY A 415 -23.64 2.27 5.53
N VAL A 416 -24.31 1.38 6.25
CA VAL A 416 -24.37 1.36 7.71
C VAL A 416 -23.89 0.00 8.21
N GLU A 417 -22.87 0.00 9.06
CA GLU A 417 -22.38 -1.18 9.76
C GLU A 417 -22.78 -1.09 11.23
N PHE A 418 -23.47 -2.10 11.74
CA PHE A 418 -24.09 -2.12 13.06
C PHE A 418 -24.18 -3.54 13.63
N ASP A 419 -24.58 -3.65 14.89
CA ASP A 419 -24.77 -4.94 15.57
C ASP A 419 -26.08 -5.63 15.16
N LYS A 420 -26.11 -6.96 15.06
CA LYS A 420 -27.31 -7.72 14.66
C LYS A 420 -28.56 -7.39 15.49
N SER A 421 -28.39 -7.07 16.77
CA SER A 421 -29.50 -6.71 17.66
C SER A 421 -30.22 -5.42 17.25
N GLN A 422 -29.61 -4.58 16.41
CA GLN A 422 -30.13 -3.26 16.05
C GLN A 422 -30.77 -3.21 14.66
N VAL A 423 -31.01 -4.37 14.02
CA VAL A 423 -31.52 -4.47 12.64
C VAL A 423 -32.81 -3.67 12.43
N ASP A 424 -33.79 -3.81 13.33
CA ASP A 424 -35.11 -3.19 13.14
C ASP A 424 -35.05 -1.67 13.32
N ALA A 425 -34.29 -1.20 14.30
CA ALA A 425 -34.06 0.23 14.51
C ALA A 425 -33.33 0.86 13.31
N VAL A 426 -32.31 0.18 12.77
CA VAL A 426 -31.60 0.67 11.57
C VAL A 426 -32.54 0.70 10.36
N LYS A 427 -33.33 -0.35 10.12
CA LYS A 427 -34.32 -0.35 9.03
C LYS A 427 -35.31 0.81 9.15
N MET A 428 -35.80 1.08 10.36
CA MET A 428 -36.71 2.20 10.62
C MET A 428 -36.08 3.56 10.33
N ILE A 429 -34.80 3.75 10.63
CA ILE A 429 -34.09 5.01 10.33
C ILE A 429 -33.82 5.13 8.83
N LEU A 430 -33.45 4.02 8.19
CA LEU A 430 -33.14 4.00 6.77
C LEU A 430 -34.39 4.18 5.89
N SER A 431 -35.57 3.79 6.36
CA SER A 431 -36.84 3.95 5.64
C SER A 431 -37.28 5.41 5.46
N VAL A 432 -36.64 6.36 6.15
CA VAL A 432 -36.82 7.82 5.96
C VAL A 432 -36.64 8.23 4.50
N ARG A 433 -35.81 7.51 3.74
CA ARG A 433 -35.69 7.68 2.30
C ARG A 433 -35.82 6.33 1.61
N ARG A 434 -36.76 6.23 0.67
CA ARG A 434 -36.92 5.02 -0.15
C ARG A 434 -35.67 4.78 -0.99
N ALA A 435 -35.02 3.64 -0.76
CA ALA A 435 -33.92 3.14 -1.59
C ALA A 435 -34.46 2.28 -2.73
N HIS A 436 -33.77 2.28 -3.87
CA HIS A 436 -34.14 1.41 -4.99
C HIS A 436 -33.47 0.04 -4.89
N ILE A 437 -32.28 0.00 -4.29
CA ILE A 437 -31.53 -1.23 -4.08
C ILE A 437 -31.12 -1.27 -2.62
N GLU A 438 -31.50 -2.36 -1.95
CA GLU A 438 -31.06 -2.68 -0.60
C GLU A 438 -30.23 -3.96 -0.62
N ARG A 439 -29.00 -3.88 -0.13
CA ARG A 439 -28.10 -5.01 0.03
C ARG A 439 -27.78 -5.20 1.50
N ILE A 440 -28.09 -6.38 2.00
CA ILE A 440 -27.72 -6.79 3.36
C ILE A 440 -26.61 -7.82 3.23
N SER A 441 -25.51 -7.59 3.93
CA SER A 441 -24.42 -8.56 4.03
C SER A 441 -23.96 -8.68 5.48
N THR A 442 -23.49 -9.87 5.83
CA THR A 442 -22.87 -10.13 7.13
C THR A 442 -21.36 -10.23 6.93
N LYS A 443 -20.58 -9.47 7.71
CA LYS A 443 -19.11 -9.55 7.69
C LYS A 443 -18.61 -9.58 9.13
N TYR A 444 -17.88 -10.63 9.49
CA TYR A 444 -17.13 -10.72 10.76
C TYR A 444 -17.93 -10.29 12.01
N ALA A 445 -19.13 -10.85 12.18
CA ALA A 445 -20.09 -10.60 13.26
C ALA A 445 -20.84 -9.25 13.25
N SER A 446 -20.52 -8.29 12.37
CA SER A 446 -21.34 -7.09 12.13
C SER A 446 -22.28 -7.27 10.93
N HIS A 447 -23.45 -6.63 11.02
CA HIS A 447 -24.37 -6.51 9.90
C HIS A 447 -24.04 -5.24 9.13
N HIS A 448 -24.04 -5.34 7.80
CA HIS A 448 -23.83 -4.22 6.91
C HIS A 448 -25.04 -4.08 5.99
N MET A 449 -25.74 -2.97 6.11
CA MET A 449 -26.80 -2.56 5.19
C MET A 449 -26.26 -1.50 4.25
N GLU A 450 -26.50 -1.70 2.96
CA GLU A 450 -26.13 -0.76 1.92
C GLU A 450 -27.37 -0.42 1.10
N MET A 451 -27.63 0.87 0.98
CA MET A 451 -28.73 1.43 0.19
C MET A 451 -28.16 2.20 -0.99
N GLU A 452 -28.79 2.03 -2.15
CA GLU A 452 -28.51 2.83 -3.33
C GLU A 452 -29.77 3.60 -3.76
N PHE A 453 -29.57 4.90 -4.02
CA PHE A 453 -30.55 5.88 -4.47
C PHE A 453 -30.13 6.34 -5.86
N PHE A 454 -31.03 6.34 -6.84
CA PHE A 454 -30.71 6.74 -8.22
C PHE A 454 -30.66 8.26 -8.38
#